data_AF-A0A5J4S336-F1
#
_entry.id   AF-A0A5J4S336-F1
#
_cell.length_a   1.000
_cell.length_b   1.000
_cell.length_c   1.000
_cell.angle_alpha   90.00
_cell.angle_beta   90.00
_cell.angle_gamma   90.00
#
_symmetry.space_group_name_H-M   'P 1'
#
loop_
_entity.id
_entity.type
_entity.pdbx_description
1 polymer ?
#
loop_
_entity_poly.entity_id
_entity_poly.type
_entity_poly.pdbx_seq_one_letter_code
_entity_poly.pdbx_strand_id
1 'polypeptide(L)' 'MGTLFETESEGFMEEKNHKDGHTCRDCIHRERWELSEFSFKIIQCCNVQRSKHSNTGYKTVKLANKACQLWKLKI' A
#
# COMPACT_ATOMS: atom_id res chain seq x y z
N MET A 1 38.82 -15.16 -5.69
CA MET A 1 37.87 -14.12 -6.12
C MET A 1 36.55 -14.44 -5.42
N GLY A 2 36.08 -13.52 -4.58
CA GLY A 2 35.05 -13.77 -3.58
C GLY A 2 33.69 -14.13 -4.17
N THR A 3 33.05 -15.11 -3.54
CA THR A 3 31.68 -15.56 -3.73
C THR A 3 30.72 -14.54 -3.12
N LEU A 4 29.79 -14.02 -3.92
CA LEU A 4 28.64 -13.21 -3.48
C LEU A 4 27.55 -13.43 -4.55
N PHE A 5 26.29 -13.71 -4.26
CA PHE A 5 25.56 -13.90 -3.02
C PHE A 5 24.23 -14.52 -3.47
N GLU A 6 23.89 -15.70 -2.98
CA GLU A 6 22.54 -16.24 -3.12
C GLU A 6 21.59 -15.26 -2.45
N THR A 7 20.63 -14.71 -3.20
CA THR A 7 19.50 -14.01 -2.61
C THR A 7 18.26 -14.86 -2.86
N GLU A 8 18.18 -15.91 -2.06
CA GLU A 8 16.92 -16.46 -1.59
C GLU A 8 16.05 -15.31 -1.09
N SER A 9 14.82 -15.21 -1.59
CA SER A 9 13.80 -14.37 -0.99
C SER A 9 12.46 -14.95 -1.35
N GLU A 10 12.18 -15.98 -0.55
CA GLU A 10 10.93 -16.67 -0.38
C GLU A 10 9.71 -15.76 -0.49
N GLY A 11 8.65 -16.30 -1.08
CA GLY A 11 7.35 -15.66 -1.18
C GLY A 11 6.88 -15.17 0.18
N PHE A 12 6.32 -13.96 0.21
CA PHE A 12 5.75 -13.43 1.43
C PHE A 12 4.33 -12.94 1.19
N MET A 13 3.40 -13.77 1.66
CA MET A 13 1.99 -13.47 1.86
C MET A 13 1.82 -12.20 2.70
N GLU A 14 0.97 -11.29 2.23
CA GLU A 14 0.13 -10.49 3.13
C GLU A 14 -1.30 -10.51 2.57
N GLU A 15 -1.90 -11.69 2.58
CA GLU A 15 -3.34 -11.86 2.40
C GLU A 15 -4.04 -11.41 3.69
N LYS A 16 -4.13 -10.09 3.87
CA LYS A 16 -4.88 -9.48 4.97
C LYS A 16 -6.36 -9.63 4.66
N ASN A 17 -7.01 -10.56 5.36
CA ASN A 17 -8.45 -10.72 5.51
C ASN A 17 -9.20 -9.43 5.14
N HIS A 18 -9.82 -9.41 3.97
CA HIS A 18 -10.49 -8.24 3.44
C HIS A 18 -11.83 -8.04 4.16
N LYS A 19 -12.24 -6.79 4.41
CA LYS A 19 -13.61 -6.53 4.85
C LYS A 19 -14.51 -6.66 3.62
N ASP A 20 -15.35 -7.68 3.58
CA ASP A 20 -16.22 -7.95 2.43
C ASP A 20 -17.13 -6.75 2.12
N GLY A 21 -17.19 -6.38 0.83
CA GLY A 21 -18.05 -5.31 0.33
C GLY A 21 -17.50 -3.89 0.38
N HIS A 22 -16.38 -3.62 1.07
CA HIS A 22 -15.81 -2.27 1.15
C HIS A 22 -14.48 -2.13 0.39
N THR A 23 -14.21 -0.93 -0.09
CA THR A 23 -12.97 -0.61 -0.82
C THR A 23 -12.20 0.53 -0.14
N CYS A 24 -10.94 0.69 -0.53
CA CYS A 24 -10.12 1.83 -0.11
C CYS A 24 -10.67 3.18 -0.63
N ARG A 25 -11.63 3.19 -1.56
CA ARG A 25 -12.33 4.39 -2.04
C ARG A 25 -13.06 5.14 -0.93
N ASP A 26 -13.61 4.43 0.04
CA ASP A 26 -14.42 5.04 1.10
C ASP A 26 -13.69 5.01 2.46
N CYS A 27 -12.39 4.67 2.45
CA CYS A 27 -11.57 4.56 3.63
C CYS A 27 -10.98 5.92 4.04
N ILE A 28 -11.10 6.28 5.32
CA ILE A 28 -10.47 7.47 5.90
C ILE A 28 -8.94 7.42 5.89
N HIS A 29 -8.36 6.22 5.91
CA HIS A 29 -6.90 6.04 5.93
C HIS A 29 -6.24 6.19 4.55
N ARG A 30 -7.04 6.47 3.50
CA ARG A 30 -6.52 6.74 2.16
C ARG A 30 -5.97 8.16 2.11
N GLU A 31 -4.69 8.28 1.83
CA GLU A 31 -4.05 9.54 1.53
C GLU A 31 -3.67 9.62 0.05
N ARG A 32 -3.75 10.83 -0.50
CA ARG A 32 -3.32 11.15 -1.87
C ARG A 32 -2.10 12.05 -1.78
N TRP A 33 -1.01 11.60 -2.38
CA TRP A 33 0.29 12.26 -2.33
C TRP A 33 0.68 12.63 -3.76
N GLU A 34 1.14 13.86 -3.97
CA GLU A 34 1.57 14.37 -5.27
C GLU A 34 3.09 14.44 -5.24
N LEU A 35 3.76 13.61 -6.06
CA LEU A 35 5.19 13.34 -5.89
C LEU A 35 6.12 14.46 -6.37
N SER A 36 5.64 15.48 -7.09
CA SER A 36 6.40 16.69 -7.44
C SER A 36 5.48 17.70 -8.12
N GLU A 37 5.71 19.00 -7.90
CA GLU A 37 5.05 20.10 -8.62
C GLU A 37 5.21 19.98 -10.16
N PHE A 38 6.26 19.30 -10.63
CA PHE A 38 6.55 19.11 -12.05
C PHE A 38 6.11 17.75 -12.60
N SER A 39 5.56 16.87 -11.76
CA SER A 39 5.12 15.54 -12.19
C SER A 39 3.66 15.31 -11.85
N PHE A 40 2.84 14.93 -12.83
CA PHE A 40 1.44 14.54 -12.63
C PHE A 40 1.27 13.18 -11.91
N LYS A 41 2.30 12.72 -11.20
CA LYS A 41 2.31 11.41 -10.57
C LYS A 41 1.64 11.49 -9.20
N ILE A 42 0.38 11.07 -9.19
CA ILE A 42 -0.43 10.96 -7.98
C ILE A 42 -0.25 9.54 -7.42
N ILE A 43 0.24 9.44 -6.19
CA ILE A 43 0.26 8.20 -5.42
C ILE A 43 -0.89 8.21 -4.43
N GLN A 44 -1.53 7.05 -4.28
CA GLN A 44 -2.52 6.82 -3.24
C GLN A 44 -1.97 5.74 -2.32
N CYS A 45 -1.97 6.00 -1.02
CA CYS A 45 -1.41 5.10 -0.02
C CYS A 45 -2.36 4.95 1.17
N CYS A 46 -2.16 3.88 1.93
CA CYS A 46 -2.89 3.60 3.14
C CYS A 46 -2.00 3.90 4.35
N ASN A 47 -2.32 4.94 5.11
CA ASN A 47 -1.50 5.43 6.24
C ASN A 47 -1.42 4.42 7.41
N VAL A 48 -2.29 3.42 7.43
CA VAL A 48 -2.28 2.36 8.47
C VAL A 48 -1.54 1.10 8.04
N GLN A 49 -1.27 0.92 6.75
CA GLN A 49 -0.56 -0.25 6.25
C GLN A 49 0.86 0.16 5.86
N ARG A 50 1.84 -0.21 6.69
CA ARG A 50 3.25 -0.01 6.35
C ARG A 50 3.68 -1.02 5.29
N SER A 51 4.54 -0.58 4.37
CA SER A 51 5.16 -1.43 3.36
C SER A 51 6.65 -1.15 3.35
N LYS A 52 7.46 -2.19 3.46
CA LYS A 52 8.92 -2.09 3.36
C LYS A 52 9.41 -1.90 1.91
N HIS A 53 8.54 -2.13 0.93
CA HIS A 53 8.85 -2.08 -0.51
C HIS A 53 8.40 -0.79 -1.20
N SER A 54 7.53 -0.01 -0.55
CA SER A 54 7.09 1.26 -1.11
C SER A 54 8.07 2.35 -0.69
N ASN A 55 8.48 3.21 -1.63
CA ASN A 55 9.38 4.33 -1.36
C ASN A 55 8.82 5.30 -0.29
N THR A 56 7.50 5.30 -0.08
CA THR A 56 6.80 6.09 0.94
C THR A 56 6.73 5.40 2.30
N GLY A 57 7.15 4.15 2.44
CA GLY A 57 7.00 3.35 3.67
C GLY A 57 5.57 2.87 3.96
N TYR A 58 4.60 3.23 3.12
CA TYR A 58 3.18 2.85 3.23
C TYR A 58 2.71 2.07 2.01
N LYS A 59 1.76 1.16 2.22
CA LYS A 59 1.19 0.33 1.16
C LYS A 59 0.45 1.22 0.16
N THR A 60 0.91 1.19 -1.08
CA THR A 60 0.25 1.87 -2.19
C THR A 60 -1.08 1.16 -2.49
N VAL A 61 -2.17 1.92 -2.60
CA VAL A 61 -3.52 1.39 -2.81
C VAL A 61 -4.18 2.06 -4.01
N LYS A 62 -5.02 1.32 -4.73
CA LYS A 62 -5.94 1.86 -5.75
C LYS A 62 -7.34 1.98 -5.14
N LEU A 63 -8.19 2.84 -5.72
CA LEU A 63 -9.59 2.98 -5.30
C LEU A 63 -10.35 1.64 -5.33
N ALA A 64 -10.08 0.80 -6.32
CA ALA A 64 -10.69 -0.52 -6.48
C ALA A 64 -10.13 -1.59 -5.54
N ASN A 65 -9.05 -1.30 -4.79
CA ASN A 65 -8.51 -2.29 -3.85
C ASN A 65 -9.51 -2.52 -2.71
N LYS A 66 -9.69 -3.79 -2.36
CA LYS A 66 -10.48 -4.20 -1.21
C LYS A 66 -9.97 -3.52 0.06
N ALA A 67 -10.91 -3.13 0.90
CA ALA A 67 -10.64 -2.56 2.20
C ALA A 67 -9.90 -3.57 3.09
N CYS A 68 -8.87 -3.10 3.80
CA CYS A 68 -8.22 -3.90 4.84
C CYS A 68 -9.07 -3.98 6.11
N GLN A 69 -8.71 -4.85 7.05
CA GLN A 69 -9.41 -4.98 8.34
C GLN A 69 -9.50 -3.67 9.14
N LEU A 70 -8.50 -2.81 9.02
CA LEU A 70 -8.46 -1.49 9.66
C LEU A 70 -9.32 -0.45 8.92
N TRP A 71 -10.22 -0.85 8.03
CA TRP A 71 -11.06 0.08 7.30
C TRP A 71 -12.01 0.84 8.23
N LYS A 72 -12.11 2.14 7.98
CA LYS A 72 -13.05 3.07 8.62
C LYS A 72 -13.65 3.95 7.54
N LEU A 73 -14.98 4.09 7.57
CA LEU A 73 -15.71 4.96 6.65
C LEU A 73 -15.28 6.41 6.88
N LYS A 74 -15.01 7.14 5.78
CA LYS A 74 -14.85 8.58 5.83
C LYS A 74 -16.24 9.22 5.98
N ILE A 75 -16.52 9.73 7.18
CA ILE A 75 -17.73 10.53 7.49
C ILE A 75 -17.53 11.95 6.98
#